data_AF-A0A433ETT6-F1
#
_entry.id   AF-A0A433ETT6-F1
#
_cell.length_a   1.000
_cell.length_b   1.000
_cell.length_c   1.000
_cell.angle_alpha   90.00
_cell.angle_beta   90.00
_cell.angle_gamma   90.00
#
_symmetry.space_group_name_H-M   'P 1'
#
loop_
_entity.id
_entity.type
_entity.pdbx_description
1 polymer ?
#
loop_
_entity_poly.entity_id
_entity_poly.type
_entity_poly.pdbx_seq_one_letter_code
_entity_poly.pdbx_strand_id
1 'polypeptide(L)'
;MRWVLLFFALKYEGDWLKIYQALETKEKISYEDLIDIETKITCQYVTIIDQDYPKALCNIYRPPFVLFYDGDLTIVNNKCHKLAICGTTKPDETGLLITKMLTKKIIRRKLILIVML
;
A
#
# COMPACT_ATOMS: atom_id res chain seq x y z
N MET A 1 18.24 -4.70 5.82
CA MET A 1 17.67 -4.31 4.51
C MET A 1 16.27 -3.74 4.65
N ARG A 2 15.31 -4.42 5.31
CA ARG A 2 13.94 -3.90 5.53
C ARG A 2 13.91 -2.49 6.16
N TRP A 3 14.65 -2.30 7.26
CA TRP A 3 14.69 -1.01 7.98
C TRP A 3 15.27 0.14 7.17
N VAL A 4 16.13 -0.14 6.18
CA VAL A 4 16.66 0.89 5.25
C VAL A 4 15.56 1.38 4.31
N LEU A 5 14.73 0.46 3.82
CA LEU A 5 13.56 0.81 3.00
C LEU A 5 12.55 1.61 3.83
N LEU A 6 12.28 1.19 5.06
CA LEU A 6 11.43 1.92 5.99
C LEU A 6 12.00 3.33 6.27
N PHE A 7 13.30 3.45 6.52
CA PHE A 7 13.96 4.72 6.75
C PHE A 7 13.77 5.70 5.60
N PHE A 8 14.07 5.30 4.36
CA PHE A 8 13.89 6.18 3.22
C PHE A 8 12.42 6.46 2.91
N ALA A 9 11.52 5.50 3.13
CA ALA A 9 10.08 5.72 3.00
C ALA A 9 9.58 6.81 3.96
N LEU A 10 10.04 6.82 5.21
CA LEU A 10 9.71 7.85 6.19
C LEU A 10 10.40 9.19 5.86
N LYS A 11 11.70 9.16 5.56
CA LYS A 11 12.50 10.36 5.27
C LYS A 11 11.97 11.14 4.08
N TYR A 12 11.51 10.45 3.04
CA TYR A 12 11.05 11.05 1.79
C TYR A 12 9.53 11.03 1.63
N GLU A 13 8.78 10.76 2.70
CA GLU A 13 7.31 10.78 2.71
C GLU A 13 6.69 9.91 1.59
N GLY A 14 7.31 8.77 1.29
CA GLY A 14 6.87 7.87 0.22
C GLY A 14 7.14 8.35 -1.21
N ASP A 15 7.88 9.46 -1.42
CA ASP A 15 8.29 9.91 -2.76
C ASP A 15 9.18 8.87 -3.44
N TRP A 16 8.59 8.16 -4.40
CA TRP A 16 9.23 7.03 -5.06
C TRP A 16 10.57 7.42 -5.71
N LEU A 17 10.66 8.59 -6.34
CA LEU A 17 11.85 8.99 -7.08
C LEU A 17 13.01 9.30 -6.13
N LYS A 18 12.73 10.01 -5.03
CA LYS A 18 13.75 10.31 -4.01
C LYS A 18 14.25 9.05 -3.31
N ILE A 19 13.35 8.13 -2.98
CA ILE A 19 13.73 6.84 -2.39
C ILE A 19 14.59 6.05 -3.36
N TYR A 20 14.19 5.95 -4.63
CA TYR A 20 14.98 5.28 -5.67
C TYR A 20 16.39 5.89 -5.81
N GLN A 21 16.48 7.22 -5.87
CA GLN A 21 17.76 7.94 -5.96
C GLN A 21 18.63 7.72 -4.73
N ALA A 22 18.07 7.72 -3.53
CA ALA A 22 18.81 7.47 -2.30
C ALA A 22 19.37 6.03 -2.25
N LEU A 23 18.60 5.06 -2.72
CA LEU A 23 19.04 3.66 -2.85
C LEU A 23 20.14 3.52 -3.92
N GLU A 24 19.95 4.15 -5.09
CA GLU A 24 20.90 4.11 -6.21
C GLU A 24 22.25 4.75 -5.85
N THR A 25 22.21 5.90 -5.19
CA THR A 25 23.42 6.64 -4.75
C THR A 25 24.04 6.09 -3.47
N LYS A 26 23.43 5.07 -2.86
CA LYS A 26 23.82 4.51 -1.56
C LYS A 26 23.98 5.59 -0.50
N GLU A 27 22.97 6.44 -0.41
CA GLU A 27 22.95 7.54 0.53
C GLU A 27 23.28 7.03 1.95
N LYS A 28 24.18 7.75 2.63
CA LYS A 28 24.67 7.34 3.95
C LYS A 28 23.54 7.45 4.98
N ILE A 29 23.45 6.44 5.83
CA ILE A 29 22.49 6.37 6.93
C ILE A 29 23.29 6.19 8.21
N SER A 30 23.00 6.97 9.25
CA SER A 30 23.63 6.73 10.54
C SER A 30 23.02 5.52 11.22
N TYR A 31 23.79 4.83 12.06
CA TYR A 31 23.24 3.69 12.80
C TYR A 31 22.12 4.17 13.75
N GLU A 32 22.28 5.35 14.37
CA GLU A 32 21.27 5.91 15.27
C GLU A 32 19.91 6.18 14.59
N ASP A 33 19.92 6.43 13.28
CA ASP A 33 18.68 6.67 12.53
C ASP A 33 17.82 5.41 12.37
N LEU A 34 18.48 4.24 12.39
CA LEU A 34 17.86 2.93 12.23
C LEU A 34 17.45 2.30 13.56
N ILE A 35 18.06 2.74 14.66
CA ILE A 35 17.66 2.30 16.00
C ILE A 35 16.20 2.69 16.23
N ASP A 36 15.40 1.72 16.65
CA ASP A 36 13.99 1.90 17.02
C ASP A 36 13.13 2.57 15.93
N ILE A 37 13.52 2.49 14.66
CA ILE A 37 12.78 3.17 13.59
C ILE A 37 11.34 2.69 13.45
N GLU A 38 11.08 1.42 13.78
CA GLU A 38 9.74 0.84 13.80
C GLU A 38 8.87 1.46 14.91
N THR A 39 9.47 2.03 15.96
CA THR A 39 8.71 2.75 17.00
C THR A 39 8.18 4.11 16.52
N LYS A 40 8.70 4.63 15.40
CA LYS A 40 8.25 5.89 14.78
C LYS A 40 6.93 5.73 14.01
N ILE A 41 6.45 4.51 13.82
CA ILE A 41 5.19 4.21 13.13
C ILE A 41 4.22 3.51 14.08
N THR A 42 2.92 3.74 13.87
CA THR A 42 1.84 3.12 14.65
C THR A 42 1.12 2.01 13.89
N CYS A 43 1.46 1.81 12.62
CA CYS A 43 0.81 0.88 11.71
C CYS A 43 1.74 -0.28 11.33
N GLN A 44 1.16 -1.30 10.71
CA GLN A 44 1.92 -2.41 10.14
C GLN A 44 2.52 -1.97 8.80
N TYR A 45 3.60 -2.64 8.39
CA TYR A 45 4.23 -2.38 7.10
C TYR A 45 4.79 -3.66 6.48
N VAL A 46 4.80 -3.71 5.15
CA VAL A 46 5.57 -4.67 4.36
C VAL A 46 6.44 -3.94 3.37
N THR A 47 7.56 -4.53 3.01
CA THR A 47 8.52 -3.96 2.05
C THR A 47 8.52 -4.77 0.77
N ILE A 48 8.96 -4.19 -0.35
CA ILE A 48 8.98 -4.84 -1.66
C ILE A 48 9.81 -6.14 -1.70
N ILE A 49 10.68 -6.37 -0.71
CA ILE A 49 11.51 -7.57 -0.58
C ILE A 49 10.88 -8.63 0.33
N ASP A 50 9.76 -8.32 0.99
CA ASP A 50 9.07 -9.27 1.87
C ASP A 50 8.21 -10.24 1.04
N GLN A 51 8.12 -11.49 1.50
CA GLN A 51 7.40 -12.55 0.79
C GLN A 51 5.89 -12.31 0.72
N ASP A 52 5.34 -11.63 1.73
CA ASP A 52 3.94 -11.24 1.85
C ASP A 52 3.63 -9.89 1.18
N TYR A 53 4.58 -9.28 0.47
CA TYR A 53 4.29 -8.10 -0.32
C TYR A 53 3.31 -8.42 -1.48
N PRO A 54 2.26 -7.61 -1.70
CA PRO A 54 1.28 -7.88 -2.75
C PRO A 54 1.88 -7.93 -4.16
N LYS A 55 1.90 -9.14 -4.75
CA LYS A 55 2.43 -9.38 -6.11
C LYS A 55 1.82 -8.49 -7.19
N ALA A 56 0.55 -8.12 -7.03
CA ALA A 56 -0.12 -7.21 -7.95
C ALA A 56 0.56 -5.83 -8.00
N LEU A 57 1.12 -5.37 -6.89
CA LEU A 57 1.87 -4.11 -6.80
C LEU A 57 3.29 -4.24 -7.34
N CYS A 58 3.93 -5.41 -7.27
CA CYS A 58 5.27 -5.62 -7.85
C CYS A 58 5.30 -5.37 -9.37
N ASN A 59 4.19 -5.61 -10.05
CA ASN A 59 4.11 -5.58 -11.52
C ASN A 59 3.75 -4.20 -12.10
N ILE A 60 3.59 -3.17 -11.27
CA ILE A 60 3.29 -1.81 -11.74
C ILE A 60 4.59 -1.06 -12.07
N TYR A 61 4.49 0.05 -12.82
CA TYR A 61 5.66 0.81 -13.29
C TYR A 61 6.58 1.32 -12.16
N ARG A 62 6.00 1.74 -11.02
CA ARG A 62 6.73 2.23 -9.84
C ARG A 62 6.17 1.55 -8.59
N PRO A 63 6.59 0.31 -8.30
CA PRO A 63 6.11 -0.40 -7.12
C PRO A 63 6.57 0.35 -5.86
N PRO A 64 5.69 0.60 -4.88
CA PRO A 64 6.09 1.27 -3.65
C PRO A 64 7.07 0.39 -2.88
N PHE A 65 8.19 0.97 -2.43
CA PHE A 65 9.21 0.24 -1.68
C PHE A 65 8.69 -0.28 -0.33
N VAL A 66 7.75 0.44 0.28
CA VAL A 66 7.11 0.11 1.55
C VAL A 66 5.61 0.36 1.42
N LEU A 67 4.80 -0.58 1.89
CA LEU A 67 3.35 -0.46 2.01
C LEU A 67 3.00 -0.44 3.49
N PHE A 68 2.51 0.70 3.96
CA PHE A 68 1.93 0.83 5.30
C PHE A 68 0.46 0.45 5.25
N TYR A 69 -0.01 -0.32 6.22
CA TYR A 69 -1.39 -0.81 6.23
C TYR A 69 -1.91 -1.03 7.64
N ASP A 70 -3.23 -1.13 7.73
CA ASP A 70 -3.97 -1.56 8.91
C ASP A 70 -4.90 -2.72 8.55
N GLY A 71 -5.07 -3.68 9.47
CA GLY A 71 -5.86 -4.89 9.25
C GLY A 71 -5.10 -6.08 8.64
N ASP A 72 -5.81 -6.92 7.90
CA ASP A 72 -5.33 -8.22 7.42
C ASP A 72 -4.85 -8.18 5.95
N LEU A 73 -3.53 -8.22 5.75
CA LEU A 73 -2.90 -8.21 4.42
C LEU A 73 -3.20 -9.47 3.59
N THR A 74 -3.58 -10.59 4.23
CA THR A 74 -3.86 -11.85 3.53
C THR A 74 -5.06 -11.72 2.57
N ILE A 75 -5.97 -10.79 2.86
CA ILE A 75 -7.08 -10.44 1.98
C ILE A 75 -6.53 -10.01 0.61
N VAL A 76 -5.54 -9.12 0.58
CA VAL A 76 -4.97 -8.61 -0.68
C VAL A 76 -4.12 -9.69 -1.38
N ASN A 77 -3.55 -10.62 -0.64
CA ASN A 77 -2.68 -11.67 -1.20
C ASN A 77 -3.41 -12.93 -1.67
N ASN A 78 -4.70 -13.05 -1.38
CA ASN A 78 -5.44 -14.23 -1.79
C ASN A 78 -5.65 -14.29 -3.32
N LYS A 79 -6.05 -15.48 -3.79
CA LYS A 79 -6.34 -15.75 -5.21
C LYS A 79 -7.72 -15.28 -5.66
N CYS A 80 -8.48 -14.59 -4.80
CA CYS A 80 -9.79 -14.09 -5.18
C CYS A 80 -9.64 -12.94 -6.20
N HIS A 81 -10.61 -12.85 -7.11
CA HIS A 81 -10.68 -11.72 -8.03
C HIS A 81 -10.92 -10.43 -7.24
N LYS A 82 -10.18 -9.39 -7.61
CA LYS A 82 -10.22 -8.06 -7.00
C LYS A 82 -10.89 -7.10 -7.98
N LEU A 83 -11.75 -6.24 -7.47
CA LEU A 83 -12.38 -5.17 -8.24
C LEU A 83 -12.11 -3.84 -7.56
N ALA A 84 -11.45 -2.94 -8.28
CA ALA A 84 -11.30 -1.56 -7.84
C ALA A 84 -12.58 -0.77 -8.17
N ILE A 85 -13.11 -0.04 -7.19
CA ILE A 85 -14.16 0.96 -7.39
C ILE A 85 -13.57 2.33 -7.08
N CYS A 86 -13.66 3.22 -8.06
CA CYS A 86 -13.29 4.62 -7.96
C CYS A 86 -14.50 5.49 -8.32
N GLY A 87 -14.58 6.70 -7.78
CA GLY A 87 -15.72 7.58 -8.03
C GLY A 87 -15.45 9.03 -7.62
N THR A 88 -16.47 9.88 -7.81
CA THR A 88 -16.45 11.27 -7.36
C THR A 88 -16.51 11.36 -5.84
N THR A 89 -15.83 12.35 -5.25
CA THR A 89 -15.95 12.71 -3.83
C THR A 89 -17.26 13.43 -3.51
N LYS A 90 -18.02 13.84 -4.53
CA LYS A 90 -19.33 14.49 -4.43
C LYS A 90 -20.37 13.70 -5.24
N PRO A 91 -20.79 12.52 -4.77
CA PRO A 91 -21.80 11.73 -5.47
C PRO A 91 -23.20 12.35 -5.32
N ASP A 92 -24.04 12.17 -6.33
CA ASP A 92 -25.47 12.40 -6.20
C ASP A 92 -26.17 11.18 -5.55
N GLU A 93 -27.45 11.34 -5.21
CA GLU A 93 -28.23 10.27 -4.56
C GLU A 93 -28.30 9.00 -5.41
N THR A 94 -28.43 9.17 -6.73
CA THR A 94 -28.49 8.07 -7.70
C THR A 94 -27.19 7.27 -7.72
N GLY A 95 -26.05 7.95 -7.85
CA GLY A 95 -24.73 7.32 -7.85
C GLY A 95 -24.44 6.58 -6.55
N LEU A 96 -24.86 7.15 -5.41
CA LEU A 96 -24.74 6.49 -4.10
C LEU A 96 -25.59 5.22 -4.03
N LEU A 97 -26.84 5.26 -4.51
CA LEU A 97 -27.74 4.11 -4.53
C LEU A 97 -27.19 2.97 -5.40
N ILE A 98 -26.77 3.29 -6.63
CA ILE A 98 -26.22 2.31 -7.57
C ILE A 98 -24.95 1.68 -7.00
N THR A 99 -24.05 2.49 -6.43
CA THR A 99 -22.79 2.00 -5.83
C THR A 99 -23.07 1.06 -4.66
N LYS A 100 -24.02 1.39 -3.78
CA LYS A 100 -24.48 0.50 -2.69
C LYS A 100 -25.05 -0.82 -3.21
N MET A 101 -25.85 -0.78 -4.28
CA MET A 101 -26.41 -1.99 -4.89
C MET A 101 -25.33 -2.89 -5.51
N LEU A 102 -24.38 -2.29 -6.24
CA LEU A 102 -23.30 -3.01 -6.89
C LEU A 102 -22.37 -3.67 -5.88
N THR A 103 -21.89 -2.91 -4.88
CA THR A 103 -21.00 -3.41 -3.83
C THR A 103 -21.63 -4.59 -3.07
N LYS A 104 -22.92 -4.51 -2.72
CA LYS A 104 -23.65 -5.63 -2.08
C LYS A 104 -23.68 -6.89 -2.95
N LYS A 105 -23.84 -6.75 -4.28
CA LYS A 105 -23.81 -7.89 -5.21
C LYS A 105 -22.39 -8.47 -5.35
N ILE A 106 -21.37 -7.63 -5.39
CA ILE A 106 -19.96 -8.01 -5.54
C ILE A 106 -19.48 -8.79 -4.30
N ILE A 107 -19.76 -8.29 -3.10
CA ILE A 107 -19.37 -8.94 -1.84
C ILE A 107 -20.01 -10.33 -1.72
N ARG A 108 -21.28 -10.49 -2.11
CA ARG A 108 -21.96 -11.81 -2.14
C ARG A 108 -21.28 -12.83 -3.05
N ARG A 109 -20.49 -12.39 -4.03
CA ARG A 109 -19.74 -13.26 -4.96
C ARG A 109 -18.32 -13.56 -4.47
N LYS A 110 -17.97 -13.21 -3.22
CA LYS A 110 -16.62 -13.39 -2.62
C LYS A 110 -15.51 -12.71 -3.42
N LEU A 111 -15.83 -11.59 -4.05
CA LEU A 111 -14.86 -10.69 -4.69
C LEU A 111 -14.32 -9.71 -3.64
N ILE A 112 -13.03 -9.37 -3.75
CA ILE A 112 -12.44 -8.33 -2.92
C ILE A 112 -12.71 -6.98 -3.57
N LEU A 113 -13.27 -6.07 -2.79
CA LEU A 113 -13.45 -4.69 -3.18
C LEU A 113 -12.22 -3.88 -2.78
N ILE A 114 -11.61 -3.16 -3.71
CA ILE A 114 -10.59 -2.16 -3.42
C ILE A 114 -11.23 -0.80 -3.68
N VAL A 115 -11.25 0.07 -2.69
CA VAL A 115 -11.76 1.45 -2.83
C VAL A 115 -10.57 2.38 -2.80
N MET A 116 -10.47 3.26 -3.79
CA MET A 116 -9.50 4.36 -3.79
C MET A 116 -10.24 5.63 -3.33
N LEU A 117 -9.72 6.26 -2.28
CA LEU A 117 -10.24 7.49 -1.70
C LEU A 117 -9.46 8.70 -2.21
#